data_AF-A0A526RR64-F1
#
_entry.id   AF-A0A526RR64-F1
#
_cell.length_a   1.000
_cell.length_b   1.000
_cell.length_c   1.000
_cell.angle_alpha   90.00
_cell.angle_beta   90.00
_cell.angle_gamma   90.00
#
_symmetry.space_group_name_H-M   'P 1'
#
loop_
_entity.id
_entity.type
_entity.pdbx_description
1 polymer ?
#
loop_
_entity_poly.entity_id
_entity_poly.type
_entity_poly.pdbx_seq_one_letter_code
_entity_poly.pdbx_strand_id
1 'polypeptide(L)' 'MKAMAAAAKTVAEMFDGKRAYDPAGFKAAAEALRARTGSALIGEFPAGTLGAPSGAKAAIDQARPEF' A
#
# COMPACT_ATOMS: atom_id res chain seq x y z
N MET A 1 -4.31 -1.19 3.16
CA MET A 1 -3.27 -2.24 2.93
C MET A 1 -3.66 -3.34 1.93
N LYS A 2 -4.67 -4.21 2.15
CA LYS A 2 -4.96 -5.36 1.27
C LYS A 2 -5.16 -5.02 -0.22
N ALA A 3 -5.92 -3.97 -0.51
CA ALA A 3 -6.16 -3.51 -1.88
C ALA A 3 -4.85 -3.05 -2.57
N MET A 4 -3.95 -2.39 -1.83
CA MET A 4 -2.64 -1.98 -2.35
C MET A 4 -1.75 -3.19 -2.64
N ALA A 5 -1.77 -4.21 -1.77
CA ALA A 5 -1.04 -5.45 -2.01
C ALA A 5 -1.52 -6.17 -3.27
N ALA A 6 -2.84 -6.21 -3.52
CA ALA A 6 -3.40 -6.78 -4.75
C ALA A 6 -3.01 -5.99 -6.02
N ALA A 7 -3.02 -4.67 -5.94
CA ALA A 7 -2.58 -3.79 -7.03
C ALA A 7 -1.08 -3.97 -7.33
N ALA A 8 -0.23 -3.93 -6.30
CA ALA A 8 1.20 -4.17 -6.43
C ALA A 8 1.51 -5.56 -6.99
N LYS A 9 0.78 -6.60 -6.55
CA LYS A 9 0.91 -7.96 -7.09
C LYS A 9 0.59 -8.02 -8.58
N THR A 10 -0.48 -7.36 -9.03
CA THR A 10 -0.83 -7.29 -10.46
C THR A 10 0.32 -6.70 -11.28
N VAL A 11 0.90 -5.60 -10.81
CA VAL A 11 2.04 -4.96 -11.48
C VAL A 11 3.27 -5.88 -11.47
N ALA A 12 3.60 -6.48 -10.32
CA ALA A 12 4.73 -7.38 -10.18
C ALA A 12 4.63 -8.61 -11.11
N GLU A 13 3.45 -9.23 -11.21
CA GLU A 13 3.22 -10.37 -12.10
C GLU A 13 3.37 -10.01 -13.58
N MET A 14 3.03 -8.78 -13.98
CA MET A 14 3.25 -8.31 -15.35
C MET A 14 4.75 -8.13 -15.65
N PHE A 15 5.52 -7.60 -14.70
CA PHE A 15 6.98 -7.46 -14.85
C PHE A 15 7.72 -8.80 -14.81
N ASP A 16 7.24 -9.74 -13.99
CA ASP A 16 7.82 -11.07 -13.84
C ASP A 16 7.39 -12.06 -14.95
N GLY A 17 6.62 -11.58 -15.95
CA GLY A 17 6.11 -12.40 -17.05
C GLY A 17 5.08 -13.47 -16.66
N LYS A 18 4.68 -13.53 -15.38
CA LYS A 18 3.65 -14.44 -14.85
C LYS A 18 2.25 -14.07 -15.32
N ARG A 19 2.07 -12.83 -15.75
CA ARG A 19 0.86 -12.30 -16.37
C ARG A 19 1.24 -11.56 -17.65
N ALA A 20 0.43 -11.71 -18.71
CA ALA A 20 0.59 -10.92 -19.92
C ALA A 20 0.43 -9.42 -19.60
N TYR A 21 1.26 -8.59 -20.22
CA TYR A 21 1.15 -7.15 -20.05
C TYR A 21 -0.20 -6.66 -20.60
N ASP A 22 -0.98 -6.02 -19.73
CA ASP A 22 -2.22 -5.34 -20.08
C ASP A 22 -2.10 -3.87 -19.66
N PRO A 23 -2.03 -2.92 -20.61
CA PRO A 23 -1.93 -1.50 -20.32
C PRO A 23 -3.07 -0.97 -19.44
N ALA A 24 -4.30 -1.47 -19.65
CA ALA A 24 -5.47 -1.01 -18.90
C ALA A 24 -5.41 -1.50 -17.44
N GLY A 25 -5.12 -2.79 -17.25
CA GLY A 25 -4.92 -3.38 -15.93
C GLY A 25 -3.73 -2.78 -15.17
N PHE A 26 -2.64 -2.47 -15.86
CA PHE A 26 -1.49 -1.79 -15.28
C PHE A 26 -1.87 -0.39 -14.79
N LYS A 27 -2.54 0.40 -15.64
CA LYS A 27 -2.98 1.76 -15.28
C LYS A 27 -3.93 1.74 -14.09
N ALA A 28 -4.92 0.84 -14.09
CA ALA A 28 -5.86 0.70 -12.97
C ALA A 28 -5.16 0.34 -11.65
N ALA A 29 -4.17 -0.57 -11.69
CA ALA A 29 -3.38 -0.93 -10.53
C ALA A 29 -2.52 0.26 -10.03
N ALA A 30 -1.89 1.01 -10.93
CA ALA A 30 -1.12 2.20 -10.60
C ALA A 30 -1.99 3.31 -9.99
N GLU A 31 -3.19 3.55 -10.54
CA GLU A 31 -4.15 4.52 -10.00
C GLU A 31 -4.66 4.11 -8.62
N ALA A 32 -4.93 2.81 -8.41
CA ALA A 32 -5.32 2.29 -7.09
C ALA A 32 -4.22 2.48 -6.03
N LEU A 33 -2.95 2.36 -6.41
CA LEU A 33 -1.82 2.67 -5.54
C LEU A 33 -1.72 4.17 -5.26
N ARG A 34 -1.79 5.00 -6.31
CA ARG A 34 -1.74 6.47 -6.18
C ARG A 34 -2.84 7.01 -5.26
N ALA A 35 -4.06 6.52 -5.38
CA ALA A 35 -5.19 6.96 -4.58
C ALA A 35 -5.07 6.60 -3.08
N ARG A 36 -4.22 5.62 -2.74
CA ARG A 36 -4.10 5.05 -1.40
C ARG A 36 -2.73 5.26 -0.76
N THR A 37 -1.87 6.06 -1.37
CA THR A 37 -0.52 6.40 -0.87
C THR A 37 -0.47 7.84 -0.36
N GLY A 38 0.62 8.20 0.31
CA GLY A 38 0.81 9.55 0.87
C GLY A 38 -0.10 9.81 2.07
N SER A 39 -0.69 11.01 2.14
CA SER A 39 -1.51 11.45 3.28
C SER A 39 -2.68 10.53 3.57
N ALA A 40 -3.30 9.94 2.54
CA ALA A 40 -4.39 8.98 2.70
C ALA A 40 -3.95 7.73 3.46
N LEU A 41 -2.70 7.26 3.26
CA LEU A 41 -2.16 6.13 3.99
C LEU A 41 -1.79 6.51 5.42
N ILE A 42 -1.13 7.66 5.60
CA ILE A 42 -0.70 8.14 6.91
C ILE A 42 -1.91 8.31 7.84
N GLY A 43 -3.05 8.81 7.31
CA GLY A 43 -4.30 8.95 8.05
C GLY A 43 -4.89 7.64 8.61
N GLU A 44 -4.50 6.48 8.07
CA GLU A 44 -4.93 5.16 8.56
C GLU A 44 -4.13 4.67 9.78
N PHE A 45 -3.15 5.46 10.26
CA PHE A 45 -2.34 5.17 11.45
C PHE A 45 -2.55 6.21 12.57
N PRO A 46 -3.78 6.41 13.07
CA PRO A 46 -4.02 7.34 14.18
C PRO A 46 -3.22 6.92 15.43
N ALA A 47 -2.79 7.91 16.21
CA ALA A 47 -2.07 7.66 17.46
C ALA A 47 -2.92 6.79 18.40
N GLY A 48 -2.29 5.81 19.06
CA GLY A 48 -2.99 4.91 19.98
C GLY A 48 -3.72 3.72 19.34
N THR A 49 -3.72 3.58 18.00
CA THR A 49 -4.21 2.37 17.30
C THR A 49 -3.09 1.44 16.85
N LEU A 50 -1.86 1.70 17.31
CA LEU A 50 -0.68 0.89 17.03
C LEU A 50 -0.51 -0.20 18.11
N GLY A 51 0.19 -1.27 17.77
CA GLY A 51 0.32 -2.44 18.64
C GLY A 51 -0.87 -3.40 18.52
N ALA A 52 -0.80 -4.53 19.24
CA ALA A 52 -1.80 -5.60 19.12
C ALA A 52 -3.23 -5.06 19.37
N PRO A 53 -4.22 -5.43 18.55
CA PRO A 53 -4.22 -6.49 17.52
C PRO A 53 -3.71 -6.03 16.13
N SER A 54 -3.32 -4.76 15.99
CA SER A 54 -2.74 -4.24 14.75
C SER A 54 -1.33 -4.78 14.53
N GLY A 55 -1.00 -5.07 13.26
CA GLY A 55 0.38 -5.36 12.85
C GLY A 55 1.28 -4.11 12.80
N ALA A 56 0.71 -2.92 13.01
CA ALA A 56 1.45 -1.67 13.04
C ALA A 56 2.27 -1.57 14.33
N LYS A 57 3.60 -1.40 14.21
CA LYS A 57 4.49 -1.27 15.37
C LYS A 57 4.28 0.07 16.06
N ALA A 58 4.31 0.08 17.40
CA ALA A 58 4.24 1.32 18.18
C ALA A 58 5.37 2.33 17.84
N ALA A 59 6.50 1.86 17.32
CA ALA A 59 7.61 2.71 16.85
C ALA A 59 7.21 3.66 15.70
N ILE A 60 6.12 3.40 14.99
CA ILE A 60 5.60 4.32 13.96
C ILE A 60 5.20 5.67 14.55
N ASP A 61 4.72 5.72 15.81
CA ASP A 61 4.43 6.99 16.49
C ASP A 61 5.71 7.80 16.76
N GLN A 62 6.82 7.12 17.03
CA GLN A 62 8.09 7.75 17.40
C GLN A 62 8.84 8.31 16.19
N ALA A 63 8.67 7.68 15.03
CA ALA A 63 9.29 8.06 13.74
C ALA A 63 8.26 8.64 12.77
N ARG A 64 7.25 9.37 13.30
CA ARG A 64 6.15 9.91 12.50
C ARG A 64 6.59 10.84 11.36
N PRO A 65 7.62 11.70 11.52
CA PRO A 65 8.13 12.51 10.42
C PRO A 65 8.71 11.69 9.26
N GLU A 66 9.28 10.51 9.53
CA GLU A 66 9.91 9.62 8.56
C GLU A 66 8.96 8.55 7.99
N PHE A 67 7.75 8.41 8.55
CA PHE A 67 6.75 7.39 8.20
C PHE A 67 5.66 7.92 7.27
#